data_AF-A0A9D5KDZ2-F1
#
_entry.id   AF-A0A9D5KDZ2-F1
#
_cell.length_a   1.000
_cell.length_b   1.000
_cell.length_c   1.000
_cell.angle_alpha   90.00
_cell.angle_beta   90.00
_cell.angle_gamma   90.00
#
_symmetry.space_group_name_H-M   'P 1'
#
loop_
_entity.id
_entity.type
_entity.pdbx_description
1 polymer ?
#
loop_
_entity_poly.entity_id
_entity_poly.type
_entity_poly.pdbx_seq_one_letter_code
_entity_poly.pdbx_strand_id
1 'polypeptide(L)' 'MREIVGHTAGKIFLLVLLVSVVAMFLVPQYFYEPRLVFGWVPLPFAAGIAFLCVWLVAYLIYFFFYWPFRR' A
#
# COMPACT_ATOMS: atom_id res chain seq x y z
N MET A 1 -14.69 1.33 -22.15
CA MET A 1 -14.30 2.42 -21.20
C MET A 1 -15.32 2.70 -20.08
N ARG A 2 -16.56 2.19 -20.13
CA ARG A 2 -17.51 2.23 -18.99
C ARG A 2 -17.22 1.17 -17.91
N GLU A 3 -16.52 0.08 -18.25
CA GLU A 3 -16.20 -1.01 -17.32
C GLU A 3 -15.25 -0.55 -16.20
N ILE A 4 -14.26 0.30 -16.50
CA ILE A 4 -13.33 0.83 -15.48
C ILE A 4 -14.05 1.70 -14.45
N VAL A 5 -15.13 2.39 -14.85
CA VAL A 5 -15.90 3.28 -13.96
C VAL A 5 -16.85 2.49 -13.04
N GLY A 6 -17.28 1.30 -13.49
CA GLY A 6 -18.14 0.37 -12.73
C GLY A 6 -17.39 -0.57 -11.77
N HIS A 7 -16.06 -0.70 -11.91
CA HIS A 7 -15.24 -1.52 -11.03
C HIS A 7 -15.01 -0.82 -9.67
N THR A 8 -15.97 -0.98 -8.75
CA THR A 8 -15.83 -0.67 -7.31
C THR A 8 -14.52 -1.22 -6.73
N ALA A 9 -14.13 -2.38 -7.22
CA ALA A 9 -12.82 -3.01 -7.16
C ALA A 9 -11.60 -2.09 -7.33
N GLY A 10 -11.51 -1.42 -8.49
CA GLY A 10 -10.39 -0.54 -8.82
C GLY A 10 -10.39 0.71 -7.95
N LYS A 11 -11.57 1.16 -7.53
CA LYS A 11 -11.71 2.27 -6.56
C LYS A 11 -11.17 1.90 -5.18
N ILE A 12 -11.43 0.68 -4.70
CA ILE A 12 -10.88 0.19 -3.43
C ILE A 12 -9.35 0.08 -3.52
N PHE A 13 -8.82 -0.49 -4.61
CA PHE A 13 -7.38 -0.54 -4.83
C PHE A 13 -6.74 0.85 -4.84
N LEU A 14 -7.34 1.80 -5.56
CA LEU A 14 -6.89 3.20 -5.60
C LEU A 14 -7.00 3.88 -4.24
N LEU A 15 -8.04 3.59 -3.44
CA LEU A 15 -8.17 4.10 -2.08
C LEU A 15 -7.08 3.56 -1.17
N VAL A 16 -6.79 2.26 -1.22
CA VAL A 16 -5.71 1.64 -0.45
C VAL A 16 -4.35 2.21 -0.87
N LEU A 17 -4.15 2.43 -2.16
CA LEU A 17 -2.97 3.10 -2.70
C LEU A 17 -2.84 4.53 -2.18
N LEU A 18 -3.93 5.30 -2.19
CA LEU A 18 -3.93 6.68 -1.69
C LEU A 18 -3.67 6.74 -0.19
N VAL A 19 -4.33 5.88 0.60
CA VAL A 19 -4.14 5.78 2.06
C VAL A 19 -2.71 5.36 2.40
N SER A 20 -2.14 4.40 1.68
CA SER A 20 -0.75 3.96 1.93
C SER A 20 0.27 5.06 1.62
N VAL A 21 0.05 5.85 0.56
CA VAL A 21 0.90 7.02 0.26
C VAL A 21 0.78 8.09 1.35
N VAL A 22 -0.45 8.44 1.77
CA VAL A 22 -0.68 9.41 2.84
C VAL A 22 -0.04 8.94 4.15
N ALA A 23 -0.18 7.66 4.49
CA ALA A 23 0.48 7.06 5.64
C ALA A 23 2.01 7.22 5.54
N MET A 24 2.59 6.97 4.36
CA MET A 24 4.02 7.11 4.14
C MET A 24 4.51 8.55 4.31
N PHE A 25 3.73 9.56 3.90
CA PHE A 25 4.04 10.97 4.14
C PHE A 25 3.97 11.39 5.60
N LEU A 26 3.23 10.65 6.44
CA LEU A 26 3.19 10.89 7.88
C LEU A 26 4.39 10.26 8.61
N VAL A 27 5.04 9.22 8.07
CA VAL A 27 6.17 8.57 8.76
C VAL A 27 7.40 9.50 8.97
N PRO A 28 7.79 10.39 8.03
CA PRO A 28 8.94 11.28 8.18
C PRO A 28 8.99 12.13 9.44
N GLN A 29 7.85 12.50 10.03
CA GLN A 29 7.82 13.25 11.28
C GLN A 29 8.50 12.48 12.43
N TYR A 30 8.56 11.15 12.33
CA TYR A 30 9.17 10.26 13.31
C TYR A 30 10.62 9.89 12.96
N PHE A 31 11.19 10.38 11.85
CA PHE A 31 12.57 10.05 11.44
C PHE A 31 13.64 10.82 12.21
N TYR A 32 13.27 11.92 12.85
CA TYR A 32 14.20 12.70 13.68
C TYR A 32 14.46 12.06 15.05
N GLU A 33 13.59 11.13 15.47
CA GLU A 33 13.83 10.29 16.64
C GLU A 33 14.53 9.00 16.20
N PRO A 34 15.66 8.61 16.81
CA PRO A 34 16.28 7.30 16.59
C PRO A 34 15.43 6.20 17.26
N ARG A 35 14.21 5.98 16.76
CA ARG A 35 13.36 4.86 17.16
C ARG A 35 13.77 3.62 16.37
N LEU A 36 14.21 2.62 17.12
CA LEU A 36 14.41 1.27 16.60
C LEU A 36 13.12 0.47 16.82
N VAL A 37 12.57 -0.04 15.73
CA VAL A 37 11.47 -1.00 15.76
C VAL A 37 12.07 -2.36 16.08
N PHE A 38 11.60 -3.00 17.16
CA PHE A 38 12.12 -4.27 17.68
C PHE A 38 13.63 -4.28 18.02
N GLY A 39 14.28 -3.12 18.19
CA GLY A 39 15.68 -3.00 18.63
C GLY A 39 16.76 -3.22 17.56
N TRP A 40 16.36 -3.49 16.32
CA TRP A 40 17.26 -3.86 15.21
C TRP A 40 16.94 -3.16 13.87
N VAL A 41 15.71 -2.69 13.67
CA VAL A 41 15.28 -2.10 12.40
C VAL A 41 14.96 -0.62 12.59
N PRO A 42 15.57 0.30 11.83
CA PRO A 42 15.17 1.70 11.85
C PRO A 42 13.70 1.86 11.49
N LEU A 43 12.98 2.74 12.19
CA LEU A 43 11.58 3.05 11.90
C LEU A 43 11.29 3.40 10.42
N PRO A 44 12.15 4.17 9.70
CA PRO A 44 12.02 4.37 8.26
C PRO A 44 12.01 3.07 7.45
N PHE A 45 12.89 2.14 7.81
CA PHE A 45 13.06 0.89 7.08
C PHE A 45 11.88 -0.05 7.33
N ALA A 46 11.42 -0.15 8.58
CA ALA A 46 10.23 -0.93 8.93
C ALA A 46 8.97 -0.39 8.24
N ALA A 47 8.81 0.94 8.16
CA ALA A 47 7.70 1.57 7.48
C ALA A 47 7.71 1.30 5.96
N GLY A 48 8.90 1.33 5.34
CA GLY A 48 9.07 0.96 3.93
C GLY A 48 8.68 -0.49 3.64
N ILE A 49 9.09 -1.43 4.50
CA ILE A 49 8.70 -2.84 4.39
C ILE A 49 7.18 -3.00 4.52
N ALA A 50 6.58 -2.37 5.53
CA ALA A 50 5.13 -2.42 5.75
C ALA A 50 4.36 -1.87 4.54
N PHE A 51 4.83 -0.75 3.97
CA PHE A 51 4.26 -0.17 2.75
C PHE A 51 4.32 -1.17 1.59
N LEU A 52 5.49 -1.77 1.34
CA LEU A 52 5.65 -2.77 0.27
C LEU A 52 4.74 -3.99 0.48
N CYS A 53 4.62 -4.50 1.70
CA CYS A 53 3.72 -5.62 2.02
C CYS A 53 2.26 -5.28 1.74
N VAL A 54 1.79 -4.11 2.19
CA VAL A 54 0.41 -3.64 1.93
C VAL A 54 0.19 -3.52 0.43
N TRP A 55 1.16 -2.95 -0.29
CA TRP A 55 1.06 -2.75 -1.74
C TRP A 55 1.04 -4.08 -2.50
N LEU A 56 1.89 -5.03 -2.11
CA LEU A 56 1.94 -6.37 -2.69
C LEU A 56 0.61 -7.12 -2.47
N VAL A 57 0.06 -7.07 -1.25
CA VAL A 57 -1.24 -7.70 -0.95
C VAL A 57 -2.35 -7.05 -1.75
N ALA A 58 -2.40 -5.71 -1.80
CA ALA A 58 -3.38 -4.98 -2.61
C ALA A 58 -3.27 -5.34 -4.11
N TYR A 59 -2.03 -5.45 -4.61
CA TYR A 59 -1.76 -5.84 -5.99
C TYR A 59 -2.19 -7.28 -6.28
N LEU A 60 -1.88 -8.22 -5.38
CA LEU A 60 -2.29 -9.62 -5.53
C LEU A 60 -3.82 -9.75 -5.48
N ILE A 61 -4.50 -9.04 -4.58
CA ILE A 61 -5.97 -9.02 -4.55
C ILE A 61 -6.51 -8.48 -5.88
N TYR A 62 -5.95 -7.38 -6.38
CA TYR A 62 -6.36 -6.83 -7.67
C TYR A 62 -6.14 -7.82 -8.82
N PHE A 63 -4.95 -8.43 -8.87
CA PHE A 63 -4.56 -9.40 -9.87
C PHE A 63 -5.41 -10.68 -9.82
N PHE A 64 -5.68 -11.26 -8.66
CA PHE A 64 -6.46 -12.50 -8.61
C PHE A 64 -7.96 -12.31 -8.84
N PHE A 65 -8.53 -11.17 -8.43
CA PHE A 65 -9.97 -10.94 -8.50
C PHE A 65 -10.42 -10.15 -9.74
N TYR A 66 -9.58 -9.28 -10.29
CA TYR A 66 -9.99 -8.33 -11.35
C TYR A 66 -9.15 -8.41 -12.61
N TRP A 67 -8.20 -9.36 -12.70
CA TRP A 67 -7.38 -9.51 -13.90
C TRP A 67 -8.23 -9.91 -15.12
N PRO A 68 -8.20 -9.09 -16.18
CA PRO A 68 -9.15 -9.19 -17.30
C PRO A 68 -8.92 -10.41 -18.20
N PHE A 69 -7.79 -11.12 -18.09
CA PHE A 69 -7.51 -12.32 -18.90
C PHE A 69 -8.18 -13.61 -18.38
N ARG A 70 -9.15 -13.54 -17.46
CA ARG A 70 -9.92 -14.73 -17.03
C ARG A 70 -11.12 -15.07 -17.92
N ARG A 71 -11.27 -14.45 -19.09
CA ARG A 71 -12.10 -14.94 -20.20
C ARG A 71 -11.47 -14.63 -21.54
#